data_AF-A0A7J4G006-F1
#
_entry.id   AF-A0A7J4G006-F1
#
_cell.length_a   1.000
_cell.length_b   1.000
_cell.length_c   1.000
_cell.angle_alpha   90.00
_cell.angle_beta   90.00
_cell.angle_gamma   90.00
#
_symmetry.space_group_name_H-M   'P 1'
#
loop_
_entity.id
_entity.type
_entity.pdbx_description
1 polymer ?
#
loop_
_entity_poly.entity_id
_entity_poly.type
_entity_poly.pdbx_seq_one_letter_code
_entity_poly.pdbx_strand_id
1 'polypeptide(L)'
;MPEKEIPIETGAGIVTDEPCILESIGIGSSIAICLYDKKEKIAGMAHVMLGKNPGTGVNPWRFADSAIEMLLDMMEEKGAKRSDIRAKIFGGAHIFKTSTLN
;
A
#
# COMPACT_ATOMS: atom_id res chain seq x y z
N MET A 1 -19.74 12.09 -5.40
CA MET A 1 -18.56 11.71 -4.59
C MET A 1 -18.78 10.27 -4.15
N PRO A 2 -17.75 9.40 -4.07
CA PRO A 2 -17.94 8.05 -3.58
C PRO A 2 -18.52 8.11 -2.16
N GLU A 3 -19.53 7.31 -1.85
CA GLU A 3 -20.16 7.30 -0.52
C GLU A 3 -19.39 6.42 0.49
N LYS A 4 -18.44 5.60 0.02
CA LYS A 4 -17.71 4.61 0.82
C LYS A 4 -16.24 5.00 0.96
N GLU A 5 -15.80 5.17 2.20
CA GLU A 5 -14.40 5.36 2.60
C GLU A 5 -13.91 4.09 3.29
N ILE A 6 -12.73 3.61 2.91
CA ILE A 6 -12.13 2.39 3.45
C ILE A 6 -10.76 2.76 4.02
N PRO A 7 -10.62 2.80 5.35
CA PRO A 7 -9.33 3.07 5.98
C PRO A 7 -8.41 1.85 5.85
N ILE A 8 -7.17 2.12 5.44
CA ILE A 8 -6.08 1.14 5.34
C ILE A 8 -5.15 1.35 6.53
N GLU A 9 -5.31 0.49 7.53
CA GLU A 9 -4.49 0.49 8.73
C GLU A 9 -3.04 0.08 8.42
N THR A 10 -2.14 0.48 9.31
CA THR A 10 -0.73 0.09 9.25
C THR A 10 -0.58 -1.43 9.27
N GLY A 11 0.12 -1.99 8.29
CA GLY A 11 0.27 -3.45 8.15
C GLY A 11 -0.97 -4.12 7.57
N ALA A 12 -1.77 -3.40 6.79
CA ALA A 12 -2.89 -3.95 6.03
C ALA A 12 -2.80 -3.50 4.56
N GLY A 13 -3.56 -4.19 3.71
CA GLY A 13 -3.79 -3.80 2.33
C GLY A 13 -5.07 -4.41 1.76
N ILE A 14 -5.56 -3.82 0.67
CA ILE A 14 -6.80 -4.21 0.01
C ILE A 14 -6.69 -4.02 -1.51
N VAL A 15 -7.50 -4.79 -2.24
CA VAL A 15 -7.79 -4.55 -3.67
C VAL A 15 -9.30 -4.47 -3.87
N THR A 16 -9.75 -3.51 -4.66
CA THR A 16 -11.18 -3.27 -4.94
C THR A 16 -11.40 -2.73 -6.35
N ASP A 17 -12.53 -3.09 -6.93
CA ASP A 17 -13.13 -2.61 -8.17
C ASP A 17 -14.42 -1.81 -7.90
N GLU A 18 -14.78 -1.61 -6.63
CA GLU A 18 -15.91 -0.79 -6.22
C GLU A 18 -15.54 0.71 -6.19
N PRO A 19 -16.45 1.61 -6.60
CA PRO A 19 -16.27 3.06 -6.41
C PRO A 19 -16.19 3.44 -4.93
N CYS A 20 -14.98 3.71 -4.44
CA CYS A 20 -14.72 4.07 -3.04
C CYS A 20 -13.48 4.98 -2.92
N ILE A 21 -13.21 5.44 -1.69
CA ILE A 21 -11.98 6.12 -1.32
C ILE A 21 -11.17 5.16 -0.43
N LEU A 22 -9.96 4.82 -0.87
CA LEU A 22 -8.97 4.16 -0.02
C LEU A 22 -8.14 5.23 0.66
N GLU A 23 -8.11 5.23 1.99
CA GLU A 23 -7.38 6.23 2.75
C GLU A 23 -6.40 5.60 3.72
N SER A 24 -5.32 6.31 4.03
CA SER A 24 -4.45 5.93 5.12
C SER A 24 -3.87 7.17 5.77
N ILE A 25 -4.02 7.24 7.09
CA ILE A 25 -3.73 8.43 7.90
C ILE A 25 -2.39 8.23 8.61
N GLY A 26 -1.61 9.32 8.73
CA GLY A 26 -0.41 9.32 9.57
C GLY A 26 0.74 8.48 9.01
N ILE A 27 1.00 8.53 7.70
CA ILE A 27 2.04 7.73 7.04
C ILE A 27 3.43 7.97 7.64
N GLY A 28 3.85 9.23 7.76
CA GLY A 28 5.13 9.58 8.37
C GLY A 28 6.33 8.83 7.80
N SER A 29 7.01 8.02 8.63
CA SER A 29 8.14 7.16 8.22
C SER A 29 7.72 5.88 7.51
N SER A 30 6.48 5.44 7.68
CA SER A 30 5.89 4.33 6.93
C SER A 30 5.67 4.73 5.46
N ILE A 31 5.18 3.81 4.64
CA ILE A 31 4.92 4.05 3.22
C ILE A 31 3.50 3.58 2.87
N ALA A 32 2.74 4.44 2.19
CA ALA A 32 1.52 4.06 1.49
C ALA A 32 1.85 3.75 0.03
N ILE A 33 1.51 2.53 -0.40
CA ILE A 33 1.67 2.06 -1.78
C ILE A 33 0.28 2.03 -2.40
N CYS A 34 0.04 2.87 -3.42
CA CYS A 34 -1.21 2.93 -4.15
C CYS A 34 -1.00 2.44 -5.58
N LEU A 35 -1.70 1.38 -5.97
CA LEU A 35 -1.69 0.81 -7.31
C LEU A 35 -3.05 1.02 -7.97
N TYR A 36 -3.05 1.34 -9.26
CA TYR A 36 -4.29 1.55 -10.00
C TYR A 36 -4.18 1.12 -11.45
N ASP A 37 -5.09 0.27 -11.90
CA ASP A 37 -5.33 -0.01 -13.32
C ASP A 37 -6.45 0.92 -13.83
N LYS A 38 -6.12 1.80 -14.78
CA LYS A 38 -7.08 2.77 -15.31
C LYS A 38 -8.10 2.13 -16.28
N LYS A 39 -7.75 1.02 -16.93
CA LYS A 39 -8.61 0.36 -17.92
C LYS A 39 -9.71 -0.43 -17.21
N GLU A 40 -9.30 -1.32 -16.32
CA GLU A 40 -10.21 -2.20 -15.56
C GLU A 40 -10.78 -1.51 -14.30
N LYS A 41 -10.25 -0.33 -13.95
CA LYS A 41 -10.66 0.49 -12.77
C LYS A 41 -10.47 -0.24 -11.44
N ILE A 42 -9.44 -1.07 -11.35
CA ILE A 42 -9.08 -1.82 -10.14
C ILE A 42 -8.04 -1.01 -9.36
N ALA A 43 -8.29 -0.82 -8.07
CA ALA A 43 -7.39 -0.13 -7.15
C ALA A 43 -6.85 -1.09 -6.09
N GLY A 44 -5.56 -0.99 -5.80
CA GLY A 44 -4.91 -1.66 -4.69
C GLY A 44 -4.23 -0.63 -3.77
N MET A 45 -4.30 -0.80 -2.46
CA MET A 45 -3.56 0.04 -1.52
C MET A 45 -3.02 -0.78 -0.35
N ALA A 46 -1.79 -0.50 0.08
CA ALA A 46 -1.19 -1.04 1.29
C ALA A 46 -0.47 0.05 2.09
N HIS A 47 -0.50 -0.07 3.42
CA HIS A 47 0.29 0.77 4.34
C HIS A 47 1.38 -0.08 5.00
N VAL A 48 2.61 0.02 4.48
CA VAL A 48 3.76 -0.80 4.88
C VAL A 48 4.69 -0.05 5.83
N MET A 49 5.41 -0.78 6.67
CA MET A 49 6.33 -0.21 7.67
C MET A 49 7.81 -0.46 7.34
N LEU A 50 8.09 -1.54 6.64
CA LEU A 50 9.43 -2.11 6.48
C LEU A 50 9.69 -2.42 5.01
N GLY A 51 10.96 -2.48 4.61
CA GLY A 51 11.34 -2.73 3.22
C GLY A 51 11.23 -4.20 2.80
N LYS A 52 11.85 -5.11 3.58
CA LYS A 52 12.06 -6.50 3.18
C LYS A 52 11.53 -7.48 4.22
N ASN A 53 10.79 -8.50 3.77
CA ASN A 53 10.22 -9.52 4.63
C ASN A 53 11.31 -10.49 5.16
N PRO A 54 11.40 -10.71 6.49
CA PRO A 54 12.38 -11.60 7.10
C PRO A 54 12.06 -13.09 6.98
N GLY A 55 10.88 -13.48 6.50
CA GLY A 55 10.49 -14.87 6.29
C GLY A 55 9.12 -15.24 6.85
N THR A 56 8.98 -16.44 7.38
CA THR A 56 7.70 -16.99 7.83
C THR A 56 7.27 -16.48 9.20
N GLY A 57 5.95 -16.43 9.46
CA GLY A 57 5.41 -16.10 10.78
C GLY A 57 5.29 -14.60 11.07
N VAL A 58 5.53 -13.75 10.07
CA VAL A 58 5.31 -12.31 10.15
C VAL A 58 4.15 -11.89 9.24
N ASN A 59 3.53 -10.75 9.54
CA ASN A 59 2.51 -10.18 8.68
C ASN A 59 3.15 -9.62 7.39
N PRO A 60 2.89 -10.19 6.20
CA PRO A 60 3.51 -9.75 4.95
C PRO A 60 3.12 -8.32 4.56
N TRP A 61 1.94 -7.84 4.95
CA TRP A 61 1.48 -6.48 4.68
C TRP A 61 2.32 -5.39 5.37
N ARG A 62 3.18 -5.76 6.32
CA ARG A 62 4.11 -4.81 6.94
C ARG A 62 5.34 -4.53 6.07
N PHE A 63 5.58 -5.32 5.02
CA PHE A 63 6.81 -5.30 4.23
C PHE A 63 6.52 -4.93 2.76
N ALA A 64 7.27 -3.98 2.22
CA ALA A 64 7.05 -3.44 0.89
C ALA A 64 7.16 -4.53 -0.21
N ASP A 65 8.18 -5.38 -0.14
CA ASP A 65 8.38 -6.46 -1.11
C ASP A 65 7.18 -7.42 -1.19
N SER A 66 6.68 -7.87 -0.05
CA SER A 66 5.56 -8.81 0.02
C SER A 66 4.24 -8.13 -0.30
N ALA A 67 4.00 -6.93 0.21
CA ALA A 67 2.77 -6.19 -0.05
C ALA A 67 2.60 -5.83 -1.53
N ILE A 68 3.69 -5.47 -2.23
CA ILE A 68 3.63 -5.17 -3.67
C ILE A 68 3.22 -6.41 -4.45
N GLU A 69 3.88 -7.56 -4.23
CA GLU A 69 3.52 -8.79 -4.96
C GLU A 69 2.09 -9.22 -4.65
N MET A 70 1.68 -9.21 -3.39
CA MET A 70 0.30 -9.55 -3.00
C MET A 70 -0.74 -8.63 -3.65
N LEU A 71 -0.50 -7.31 -3.69
CA LEU A 71 -1.40 -6.37 -4.37
C LEU A 71 -1.48 -6.67 -5.88
N LEU A 72 -0.34 -6.91 -6.53
CA LEU A 72 -0.30 -7.20 -7.96
C LEU A 72 -1.04 -8.50 -8.27
N ASP A 73 -0.80 -9.57 -7.51
CA ASP A 73 -1.48 -10.86 -7.66
C ASP A 73 -3.00 -10.70 -7.50
N MET A 74 -3.45 -10.03 -6.42
CA MET A 74 -4.87 -9.77 -6.16
C MET A 74 -5.52 -8.87 -7.23
N MET A 75 -4.77 -7.92 -7.79
CA MET A 75 -5.26 -7.09 -8.89
C MET A 75 -5.38 -7.88 -10.20
N GLU A 76 -4.42 -8.74 -10.50
CA GLU A 76 -4.45 -9.63 -11.67
C GLU A 76 -5.58 -10.66 -11.58
N GLU A 77 -5.85 -11.19 -10.38
CA GLU A 77 -7.02 -12.06 -10.11
C GLU A 77 -8.35 -11.37 -10.44
N LYS A 78 -8.41 -10.04 -10.33
CA LYS A 78 -9.57 -9.22 -10.73
C LYS A 78 -9.56 -8.78 -12.20
N GLY A 79 -8.54 -9.18 -12.96
CA GLY A 79 -8.44 -8.91 -14.40
C GLY A 79 -7.50 -7.77 -14.79
N ALA A 80 -6.84 -7.11 -13.82
CA ALA A 80 -5.83 -6.10 -14.13
C ALA A 80 -4.65 -6.73 -14.88
N LYS A 81 -3.97 -5.92 -15.69
CA LYS A 81 -2.70 -6.33 -16.32
C LYS A 81 -1.57 -5.56 -15.69
N ARG A 82 -0.51 -6.24 -15.22
CA ARG A 82 0.69 -5.58 -14.64
C ARG A 82 1.21 -4.40 -15.47
N SER A 83 1.20 -4.50 -16.80
CA SER A 83 1.65 -3.43 -17.71
C SER A 83 0.77 -2.16 -17.68
N ASP A 84 -0.50 -2.31 -17.32
CA ASP A 84 -1.49 -1.23 -17.26
C ASP A 84 -1.61 -0.60 -15.86
N ILE A 85 -1.08 -1.26 -14.84
CA ILE A 85 -1.03 -0.75 -13.46
C ILE A 85 -0.07 0.45 -13.37
N ARG A 86 -0.48 1.47 -12.62
CA ARG A 86 0.33 2.62 -12.26
C ARG A 86 0.44 2.71 -10.74
N ALA A 87 1.65 2.97 -10.27
CA ALA A 87 1.94 3.14 -8.86
C ALA A 87 2.04 4.63 -8.49
N LYS A 88 1.54 4.98 -7.31
CA LYS A 88 1.85 6.21 -6.59
C LYS A 88 2.24 5.83 -5.16
N ILE A 89 3.34 6.38 -4.68
CA ILE A 89 3.93 6.02 -3.40
C ILE A 89 4.11 7.29 -2.57
N PHE A 90 3.71 7.23 -1.30
CA PHE A 90 3.75 8.35 -0.36
C PHE A 90 4.38 7.89 0.97
N GLY A 91 5.09 8.79 1.66
CA GLY A 91 5.73 8.48 2.96
C GLY A 91 7.24 8.43 2.90
N GLY A 92 7.84 7.61 3.78
CA GLY A 92 9.29 7.47 3.89
C GLY A 92 9.99 8.68 4.52
N ALA A 93 9.27 9.48 5.30
CA ALA A 93 9.84 10.64 5.95
C ALA A 93 10.79 10.23 7.10
N HIS A 94 11.90 10.96 7.24
CA HIS A 94 12.78 10.83 8.39
C HIS A 94 12.35 11.82 9.48
N ILE A 95 11.46 11.38 10.37
CA ILE A 95 10.76 12.27 11.31
C ILE A 95 11.60 12.65 12.54
N PHE A 96 12.54 11.80 12.95
CA PHE A 96 13.37 12.03 14.13
C PHE A 96 14.79 12.38 13.75
N LYS A 97 15.20 13.65 13.94
CA LYS A 97 16.63 14.00 13.95
C LYS A 97 17.23 13.55 15.27
N THR A 98 18.24 12.68 15.22
CA THR A 98 19.11 12.43 16.37
C THR A 98 19.84 13.72 16.74
N SER A 99 19.34 14.42 17.75
CA SER A 99 20.11 15.44 18.47
C SER A 99 21.12 14.73 19.37
N THR A 100 22.37 14.65 18.92
CA THR A 100 23.49 14.27 19.79
C THR A 100 23.60 15.36 20.86
N LEU A 101 23.17 15.05 22.09
CA LEU A 101 23.54 15.83 23.26
C LEU A 101 25.00 15.47 23.55
N ASN A 102 25.90 16.43 23.30
CA ASN A 102 27.28 16.40 23.81
C ASN A 102 27.29 16.86 25.26
#